data_AF-A0A8H3B6S8-F1
#
_entry.id   AF-A0A8H3B6S8-F1
#
_cell.length_a   1.000
_cell.length_b   1.000
_cell.length_c   1.000
_cell.angle_alpha   90.00
_cell.angle_beta   90.00
_cell.angle_gamma   90.00
#
_symmetry.space_group_name_H-M   'P 1'
#
loop_
_entity.id
_entity.type
_entity.pdbx_description
1 polymer ?
#
loop_
_entity_poly.entity_id
_entity_poly.type
_entity_poly.pdbx_seq_one_letter_code
_entity_poly.pdbx_strand_id
1 'polypeptide(L)'
;MDKGGMLRVVKLDHTVSWYLSVIAVYFIGISLAVGNHFYFAHLHNKDVSLYNQFWVTVAKNTWARAVQVCLIASSYTAFSALVWSAISDLRLPVRVIDSAFHLPSFLPALKILFSSEIKHLYTLVFWSICLFTLAFVTITVPGTLVVQPMESLPASLRVPNVDMSNDPRLYTVMTPHWEYVGPSNHLQRLVRNVLTSDAILTWNAPRACLSGCSYKVDYYAPVLRCMDYSPSSSDPGISSNTSYRANFNISDSYLTLNMTVWPMINGTHMTGSIGSSPLGSRCTFHNGFYTAAVGYWGSRHYASVTNYTRTSDDILLGTSLGLSNSSSCPRNSSWAISDPFGSNPCARIQMNTWAFVDAFSSSLSGAIVTYSQSGSLGPEERAVNNALMPNLDYLFSIQELYQSFDLAQWTKQMGLGKALESLLANATLSLTKDAYVQNWTSEAYSARVVPFANKFSYNAKTLWLGYGGAFITAFGAGFAGWAALLRKDVPDEGTSLAKILATTRDESFEQLRSRSGDIDEVSICYEGKHVGDDLIMTFTVKDGSALRRRSTETEEIGLLET
;
A
#
# COMPACT_ATOMS: atom_id res chain seq x y z
N MET A 1 -21.46 52.19 -58.92
CA MET A 1 -20.24 52.51 -58.15
C MET A 1 -19.81 51.24 -57.45
N ASP A 2 -18.91 50.49 -58.08
CA ASP A 2 -18.50 49.17 -57.64
C ASP A 2 -17.07 49.29 -57.09
N LYS A 3 -16.91 49.22 -55.76
CA LYS A 3 -15.61 49.27 -55.09
C LYS A 3 -15.15 47.86 -54.83
N GLY A 4 -14.51 47.25 -55.83
CA GLY A 4 -13.78 45.99 -55.68
C GLY A 4 -12.59 46.18 -54.73
N GLY A 5 -12.78 45.81 -53.46
CA GLY A 5 -11.71 45.75 -52.47
C GLY A 5 -10.79 44.56 -52.76
N MET A 6 -9.65 44.84 -53.40
CA MET A 6 -8.60 43.87 -53.65
C MET A 6 -7.94 43.49 -52.31
N LEU A 7 -8.36 42.35 -51.74
CA LEU A 7 -7.72 41.74 -50.55
C LEU A 7 -6.29 41.35 -50.92
N ARG A 8 -5.33 42.18 -50.52
CA ARG A 8 -3.90 41.94 -50.68
C ARG A 8 -3.49 40.84 -49.69
N VAL A 9 -3.55 39.58 -50.12
CA VAL A 9 -3.00 38.46 -49.36
C VAL A 9 -1.49 38.66 -49.30
N VAL A 10 -0.99 39.10 -48.14
CA VAL A 10 0.45 39.18 -47.88
C VAL A 10 0.95 37.73 -47.81
N LYS A 11 1.67 37.29 -48.85
CA LYS A 11 2.43 36.03 -48.79
C LYS A 11 3.50 36.21 -47.71
N LEU A 12 3.26 35.65 -46.53
CA LEU A 12 4.30 35.49 -45.52
C LEU A 12 5.36 34.57 -46.12
N ASP A 13 6.63 34.90 -45.94
CA ASP A 13 7.75 34.05 -46.36
C ASP A 13 7.59 32.65 -45.74
N HIS A 14 7.66 31.61 -46.58
CA HIS A 14 7.37 30.22 -46.19
C HIS A 14 8.24 29.78 -45.01
N THR A 15 9.50 30.24 -44.97
CA THR A 15 10.42 29.95 -43.88
C THR A 15 9.91 30.51 -42.56
N VAL A 16 9.33 31.72 -42.56
CA VAL A 16 8.75 32.35 -41.36
C VAL A 16 7.53 31.56 -40.87
N SER A 17 6.68 31.09 -41.80
CA SER A 17 5.52 30.23 -41.47
C SER A 17 5.96 28.91 -40.81
N TRP A 18 7.01 28.28 -41.34
CA TRP A 18 7.58 27.06 -40.77
C TRP A 18 8.14 27.31 -39.36
N TYR A 19 8.93 28.36 -39.17
CA TYR A 19 9.49 28.70 -37.85
C TYR A 19 8.39 28.97 -36.82
N LEU A 20 7.35 29.73 -37.20
CA LEU A 20 6.22 29.99 -36.32
C LEU A 20 5.51 28.69 -35.93
N SER A 21 5.30 27.78 -36.89
CA SER A 21 4.62 26.50 -36.64
C SER A 21 5.42 25.58 -35.72
N VAL A 22 6.74 25.45 -35.93
CA VAL A 22 7.60 24.60 -35.10
C VAL A 22 7.85 25.21 -33.73
N ILE A 23 8.33 26.46 -33.69
CA ILE A 23 8.83 27.11 -32.47
C ILE A 23 7.67 27.51 -31.56
N ALA A 24 6.60 28.12 -32.08
CA ALA A 24 5.51 28.57 -31.23
C ALA A 24 4.80 27.39 -30.57
N VAL A 25 4.52 26.33 -31.32
CA VAL A 25 3.87 25.11 -30.79
C VAL A 25 4.77 24.41 -29.76
N TYR A 26 6.09 24.39 -29.96
CA TYR A 26 7.04 23.87 -28.98
C TYR A 26 7.00 24.65 -27.66
N PHE A 27 7.02 25.98 -27.70
CA PHE A 27 6.95 26.83 -26.51
C PHE A 27 5.58 26.77 -25.80
N ILE A 28 4.48 26.58 -26.55
CA ILE A 28 3.17 26.27 -25.97
C ILE A 28 3.25 24.95 -25.19
N GLY A 29 3.89 23.92 -25.74
CA GLY A 29 4.14 22.66 -25.05
C GLY A 29 4.92 22.83 -23.73
N ILE A 30 5.98 23.64 -23.73
CA ILE A 30 6.74 23.99 -22.50
C ILE A 30 5.84 24.68 -21.48
N SER A 31 5.08 25.68 -21.91
CA SER A 31 4.19 26.45 -21.04
C SER A 31 3.13 25.56 -20.39
N LEU A 32 2.55 24.62 -21.14
CA LEU A 32 1.61 23.63 -20.62
C LEU A 32 2.25 22.66 -19.62
N ALA A 33 3.48 22.21 -19.87
CA ALA A 33 4.21 21.34 -18.95
C ALA A 33 4.53 22.04 -17.61
N VAL A 34 4.94 23.32 -17.67
CA VAL A 34 5.15 24.16 -16.48
C VAL A 34 3.85 24.38 -15.72
N GLY A 35 2.74 24.65 -16.42
CA GLY A 35 1.41 24.75 -15.81
C GLY A 35 1.00 23.45 -15.10
N ASN A 36 1.23 22.30 -15.73
CA ASN A 36 0.97 21.00 -15.11
C ASN A 36 1.83 20.76 -13.85
N HIS A 37 3.13 21.15 -13.88
CA HIS A 37 4.00 21.10 -12.71
C HIS A 37 3.42 21.90 -11.53
N PHE A 38 3.01 23.15 -11.77
CA PHE A 38 2.44 23.99 -10.71
C PHE A 38 1.11 23.43 -10.19
N TYR A 39 0.27 22.88 -11.06
CA TYR A 39 -0.97 22.24 -10.66
C TYR A 39 -0.73 21.01 -9.75
N PHE A 40 0.19 20.12 -10.13
CA PHE A 40 0.53 18.96 -9.28
C PHE A 40 1.23 19.38 -7.99
N ALA A 41 2.10 20.40 -8.02
CA ALA A 41 2.71 20.96 -6.83
C ALA A 41 1.68 21.56 -5.88
N HIS A 42 0.64 22.23 -6.39
CA HIS A 42 -0.46 22.77 -5.59
C HIS A 42 -1.26 21.66 -4.87
N LEU A 43 -1.46 20.52 -5.54
CA LEU A 43 -2.15 19.37 -4.96
C LEU A 43 -1.28 18.60 -3.96
N HIS A 44 0.04 18.74 -3.98
CA HIS A 44 0.93 17.97 -3.11
C HIS A 44 0.63 18.16 -1.62
N ASN A 45 0.53 17.06 -0.88
CA ASN A 45 0.15 16.98 0.53
C ASN A 45 -1.25 17.54 0.85
N LYS A 46 -2.12 17.75 -0.15
CA LYS A 46 -3.52 18.08 0.08
C LYS A 46 -4.35 16.82 0.30
N ASP A 47 -5.33 16.93 1.19
CA ASP A 47 -6.31 15.86 1.44
C ASP A 47 -7.16 15.64 0.18
N VAL A 48 -7.21 14.39 -0.25
CA VAL A 48 -7.96 13.93 -1.40
C VAL A 48 -9.47 14.09 -1.20
N SER A 49 -9.96 14.07 0.05
CA SER A 49 -11.38 14.24 0.38
C SER A 49 -11.92 15.63 -0.03
N LEU A 50 -11.05 16.64 -0.08
CA LEU A 50 -11.40 18.01 -0.45
C LEU A 50 -11.56 18.23 -1.96
N TYR A 51 -11.10 17.27 -2.78
CA TYR A 51 -11.07 17.42 -4.24
C TYR A 51 -11.85 16.29 -4.90
N ASN A 52 -12.55 16.61 -5.99
CA ASN A 52 -13.20 15.59 -6.79
C ASN A 52 -12.13 14.79 -7.58
N GLN A 53 -11.88 13.56 -7.15
CA GLN A 53 -10.87 12.67 -7.73
C GLN A 53 -11.06 12.43 -9.23
N PHE A 54 -12.31 12.48 -9.71
CA PHE A 54 -12.62 12.37 -11.14
C PHE A 54 -11.97 13.52 -11.92
N TRP A 55 -12.20 14.76 -11.51
CA TRP A 55 -11.65 15.93 -12.20
C TRP A 55 -10.14 16.02 -12.11
N VAL A 56 -9.53 15.62 -10.98
CA VAL A 56 -8.07 15.52 -10.87
C VAL A 56 -7.51 14.48 -11.85
N THR A 57 -8.20 13.35 -12.02
CA THR A 57 -7.83 12.29 -12.97
C THR A 57 -8.00 12.71 -14.43
N VAL A 58 -9.05 13.47 -14.74
CA VAL A 58 -9.23 14.04 -16.08
C VAL A 58 -8.13 15.06 -16.37
N ALA A 59 -7.86 15.99 -15.45
CA ALA A 59 -6.87 17.05 -15.63
C ALA A 59 -5.45 16.49 -15.87
N LYS A 60 -5.00 15.50 -15.08
CA LYS A 60 -3.67 14.88 -15.26
C LYS A 60 -3.49 14.25 -16.65
N ASN A 61 -4.54 13.62 -17.18
CA ASN A 61 -4.49 12.95 -18.48
C ASN A 61 -4.57 13.96 -19.63
N THR A 62 -5.47 14.95 -19.52
CA THR A 62 -5.66 15.99 -20.54
C THR A 62 -4.42 16.86 -20.70
N TRP A 63 -3.76 17.28 -19.61
CA TRP A 63 -2.52 18.06 -19.73
C TRP A 63 -1.39 17.28 -20.37
N ALA A 64 -1.18 16.02 -19.96
CA ALA A 64 -0.16 15.17 -20.56
C ALA A 64 -0.40 15.01 -22.07
N ARG A 65 -1.66 14.79 -22.48
CA ARG A 65 -2.04 14.68 -23.89
C ARG A 65 -1.88 15.99 -24.65
N ALA A 66 -2.23 17.13 -24.06
CA ALA A 66 -2.08 18.44 -24.69
C ALA A 66 -0.60 18.77 -24.97
N VAL A 67 0.29 18.53 -24.00
CA VAL A 67 1.75 18.67 -24.20
C VAL A 67 2.23 17.72 -25.31
N GLN A 68 1.82 16.46 -25.27
CA GLN A 68 2.20 15.48 -26.29
C GLN A 68 1.75 15.93 -27.71
N VAL A 69 0.51 16.39 -27.87
CA VAL A 69 -0.01 16.86 -29.17
C VAL A 69 0.81 18.05 -29.68
N CYS A 70 1.17 19.00 -28.81
CA CYS A 70 2.04 20.12 -29.20
C CYS A 70 3.42 19.62 -29.67
N LEU A 71 4.04 18.71 -28.92
CA LEU A 71 5.35 18.16 -29.28
C LEU A 71 5.30 17.34 -30.58
N ILE A 72 4.26 16.53 -30.77
CA ILE A 72 4.06 15.78 -32.02
C ILE A 72 3.86 16.74 -33.19
N ALA A 73 3.00 17.75 -33.06
CA ALA A 73 2.74 18.71 -34.13
C ALA A 73 4.02 19.45 -34.55
N SER A 74 4.75 20.01 -33.57
CA SER A 74 6.03 20.70 -33.81
C SER A 74 7.08 19.77 -34.44
N SER A 75 7.24 18.56 -33.90
CA SER A 75 8.24 17.63 -34.40
C SER A 75 7.88 17.03 -35.76
N TYR A 76 6.59 16.83 -36.05
CA TYR A 76 6.11 16.32 -37.33
C TYR A 76 6.37 17.32 -38.46
N THR A 77 6.12 18.62 -38.22
CA THR A 77 6.46 19.69 -39.17
C THR A 77 7.97 19.85 -39.42
N ALA A 78 8.81 19.51 -38.43
CA ALA A 78 10.26 19.48 -38.63
C ALA A 78 10.71 18.21 -39.36
N PHE A 79 10.08 17.08 -39.03
CA PHE A 79 10.37 15.79 -39.63
C PHE A 79 9.99 15.73 -41.11
N SER A 80 8.90 16.39 -41.54
CA SER A 80 8.55 16.50 -42.96
C SER A 80 9.67 17.16 -43.77
N ALA A 81 10.25 18.25 -43.28
CA ALA A 81 11.39 18.93 -43.92
C ALA A 81 12.62 18.02 -44.01
N LEU A 82 12.86 17.21 -42.97
CA LEU A 82 13.94 16.22 -42.95
C LEU A 82 13.73 15.10 -43.98
N VAL A 83 12.50 14.57 -44.09
CA VAL A 83 12.13 13.55 -45.10
C VAL A 83 12.38 14.09 -46.51
N TRP A 84 11.95 15.32 -46.79
CA TRP A 84 12.18 15.96 -48.09
C TRP A 84 13.66 16.10 -48.43
N SER A 85 14.47 16.64 -47.52
CA SER A 85 15.90 16.78 -47.75
C SER A 85 16.63 15.44 -47.89
N ALA A 86 16.17 14.39 -47.23
CA ALA A 86 16.77 13.07 -47.39
C ALA A 86 16.47 12.44 -48.76
N ILE A 87 15.26 12.67 -49.29
CA ILE A 87 14.82 12.08 -50.56
C ILE A 87 15.33 12.87 -51.77
N SER A 88 15.51 14.18 -51.68
CA SER A 88 15.92 15.05 -52.80
C SER A 88 17.21 14.58 -53.50
N ASP A 89 18.12 14.00 -52.73
CA ASP A 89 19.46 13.68 -53.22
C ASP A 89 19.60 12.20 -53.63
N LEU A 90 18.58 11.37 -53.36
CA LEU A 90 18.67 9.91 -53.53
C LEU A 90 17.83 9.42 -54.71
N ARG A 91 18.32 8.38 -55.40
CA ARG A 91 17.56 7.62 -56.40
C ARG A 91 16.94 6.41 -55.71
N LEU A 92 15.74 6.56 -55.15
CA LEU A 92 15.04 5.51 -54.42
C LEU A 92 13.86 4.96 -55.22
N PRO A 93 13.53 3.67 -55.09
CA PRO A 93 12.32 3.12 -55.70
C PRO A 93 11.08 3.75 -55.07
N VAL A 94 10.04 3.98 -55.88
CA VAL A 94 8.78 4.67 -55.48
C VAL A 94 8.18 4.09 -54.19
N ARG A 95 8.22 2.76 -54.03
CA ARG A 95 7.72 2.07 -52.82
C ARG A 95 8.41 2.50 -51.52
N VAL A 96 9.68 2.89 -51.59
CA VAL A 96 10.48 3.33 -50.43
C VAL A 96 10.21 4.80 -50.14
N ILE A 97 10.06 5.63 -51.18
CA ILE A 97 9.66 7.03 -51.07
C ILE A 97 8.29 7.14 -50.38
N ASP A 98 7.32 6.35 -50.85
CA ASP A 98 5.98 6.26 -50.26
C ASP A 98 6.05 5.82 -48.79
N SER A 99 6.84 4.78 -48.49
CA SER A 99 7.07 4.34 -47.10
C SER A 99 7.73 5.43 -46.23
N ALA A 100 8.60 6.27 -46.79
CA ALA A 100 9.27 7.35 -46.08
C ALA A 100 8.31 8.51 -45.76
N PHE A 101 7.35 8.83 -46.64
CA PHE A 101 6.31 9.82 -46.37
C PHE A 101 5.27 9.37 -45.34
N HIS A 102 5.10 8.05 -45.16
CA HIS A 102 4.28 7.50 -44.09
C HIS A 102 4.96 7.48 -42.72
N LEU A 103 6.25 7.84 -42.61
CA LEU A 103 6.89 8.05 -41.30
C LEU A 103 6.25 9.26 -40.58
N PRO A 104 6.10 9.24 -39.24
CA PRO A 104 6.79 8.36 -38.29
C PRO A 104 6.01 7.09 -37.89
N SER A 105 5.08 6.60 -38.72
CA SER A 105 4.34 5.39 -38.36
C SER A 105 5.25 4.16 -38.25
N PHE A 106 4.93 3.27 -37.31
CA PHE A 106 5.79 2.16 -36.89
C PHE A 106 6.01 1.11 -37.98
N LEU A 107 4.96 0.76 -38.74
CA LEU A 107 5.05 -0.30 -39.75
C LEU A 107 5.99 0.09 -40.91
N PRO A 108 5.89 1.29 -41.52
CA PRO A 108 6.87 1.75 -42.50
C PRO A 108 8.29 1.87 -41.94
N ALA A 109 8.45 2.30 -40.68
CA ALA A 109 9.76 2.36 -40.04
C ALA A 109 10.43 0.99 -39.96
N LEU A 110 9.70 -0.05 -39.54
CA LEU A 110 10.19 -1.43 -39.54
C LEU A 110 10.52 -1.94 -40.95
N LYS A 111 9.65 -1.64 -41.93
CA LYS A 111 9.87 -2.06 -43.32
C LYS A 111 11.16 -1.47 -43.89
N ILE A 112 11.45 -0.20 -43.58
CA ILE A 112 12.70 0.46 -43.99
C ILE A 112 13.88 -0.09 -43.18
N LEU A 113 13.70 -0.37 -41.89
CA LEU A 113 14.75 -0.93 -41.02
C LEU A 113 15.26 -2.29 -41.52
N PHE A 114 14.40 -3.14 -42.06
CA PHE A 114 14.76 -4.45 -42.63
C PHE A 114 15.07 -4.42 -44.13
N SER A 115 15.09 -3.23 -44.74
CA SER A 115 15.43 -3.05 -46.15
C SER A 115 16.95 -2.90 -46.36
N SER A 116 17.45 -3.31 -47.52
CA SER A 116 18.80 -2.98 -48.00
C SER A 116 19.08 -1.47 -48.02
N GLU A 117 18.03 -0.66 -48.16
CA GLU A 117 18.10 0.79 -48.30
C GLU A 117 18.31 1.55 -46.98
N ILE A 118 18.38 0.85 -45.85
CA ILE A 118 18.56 1.47 -44.52
C ILE A 118 19.79 2.39 -44.45
N LYS A 119 20.87 2.08 -45.19
CA LYS A 119 22.12 2.86 -45.17
C LYS A 119 21.90 4.33 -45.52
N HIS A 120 20.91 4.62 -46.35
CA HIS A 120 20.60 6.00 -46.77
C HIS A 120 19.48 6.63 -45.92
N LEU A 121 18.64 5.82 -45.27
CA LEU A 121 17.45 6.28 -44.54
C LEU A 121 17.56 6.14 -43.01
N TYR A 122 18.72 5.73 -42.48
CA TYR A 122 18.90 5.48 -41.05
C TYR A 122 18.55 6.70 -40.19
N THR A 123 18.86 7.91 -40.65
CA THR A 123 18.52 9.16 -39.94
C THR A 123 17.01 9.35 -39.81
N LEU A 124 16.24 9.03 -40.85
CA LEU A 124 14.78 9.11 -40.82
C LEU A 124 14.18 8.06 -39.89
N VAL A 125 14.70 6.84 -39.95
CA VAL A 125 14.26 5.74 -39.07
C VAL A 125 14.57 6.06 -37.61
N PHE A 126 15.77 6.59 -37.32
CA PHE A 126 16.17 7.02 -35.99
C PHE A 126 15.20 8.07 -35.43
N TRP A 127 14.96 9.15 -36.17
CA TRP A 127 14.02 10.19 -35.74
C TRP A 127 12.59 9.66 -35.64
N SER A 128 12.14 8.78 -36.54
CA SER A 128 10.83 8.13 -36.43
C SER A 128 10.67 7.36 -35.12
N ILE A 129 11.69 6.59 -34.71
CA ILE A 129 11.69 5.85 -33.45
C ILE A 129 11.69 6.83 -32.27
N CYS A 130 12.53 7.86 -32.31
CA CYS A 130 12.53 8.91 -31.29
C CYS A 130 11.15 9.58 -31.15
N LEU A 131 10.47 9.92 -32.25
CA LEU A 131 9.13 10.50 -32.23
C LEU A 131 8.08 9.54 -31.64
N PHE A 132 8.23 8.23 -31.85
CA PHE A 132 7.38 7.24 -31.18
C PHE A 132 7.52 7.31 -29.66
N THR A 133 8.71 7.64 -29.14
CA THR A 133 8.91 7.78 -27.68
C THR A 133 8.12 8.93 -27.05
N LEU A 134 7.65 9.90 -27.85
CA LEU A 134 6.75 10.96 -27.34
C LEU A 134 5.43 10.38 -26.80
N ALA A 135 5.04 9.16 -27.19
CA ALA A 135 3.91 8.43 -26.61
C ALA A 135 4.08 8.09 -25.12
N PHE A 136 5.32 7.97 -24.62
CA PHE A 136 5.54 7.69 -23.20
C PHE A 136 5.14 8.85 -22.29
N VAL A 137 5.00 10.07 -22.80
CA VAL A 137 4.54 11.23 -22.01
C VAL A 137 3.16 10.98 -21.42
N THR A 138 2.22 10.41 -22.18
CA THR A 138 0.86 10.16 -21.67
C THR A 138 0.77 9.02 -20.65
N ILE A 139 1.82 8.19 -20.55
CA ILE A 139 1.87 7.09 -19.60
C ILE A 139 2.59 7.55 -18.32
N THR A 140 3.76 8.15 -18.48
CA THR A 140 4.66 8.49 -17.37
C THR A 140 4.15 9.70 -16.58
N VAL A 141 3.67 10.75 -17.24
CA VAL A 141 3.28 12.01 -16.59
C VAL A 141 2.09 11.86 -15.65
N PRO A 142 0.97 11.20 -16.02
CA PRO A 142 -0.15 11.01 -15.10
C PRO A 142 0.21 10.18 -13.86
N GLY A 143 1.24 9.33 -13.95
CA GLY A 143 1.76 8.53 -12.82
C GLY A 143 2.59 9.32 -11.80
N THR A 144 2.86 10.60 -12.04
CA THR A 144 3.68 11.43 -11.14
C THR A 144 2.90 11.98 -9.94
N LEU A 145 1.58 12.04 -10.06
CA LEU A 145 0.65 12.41 -9.00
C LEU A 145 -0.12 11.15 -8.56
N VAL A 146 0.23 10.64 -7.39
CA VAL A 146 -0.37 9.42 -6.83
C VAL A 146 -1.12 9.74 -5.55
N VAL A 147 -2.14 8.93 -5.26
CA VAL A 147 -2.86 8.99 -3.99
C VAL A 147 -2.13 8.09 -3.01
N GLN A 148 -1.68 8.63 -1.88
CA GLN A 148 -1.02 7.88 -0.81
C GLN A 148 -1.81 7.98 0.49
N PRO A 149 -1.82 6.94 1.34
CA PRO A 149 -2.33 7.07 2.69
C PRO A 149 -1.61 8.19 3.43
N MET A 150 -2.34 8.98 4.20
CA MET A 150 -1.72 10.00 5.03
C MET A 150 -0.92 9.32 6.16
N GLU A 151 0.22 9.92 6.48
CA GLU A 151 1.06 9.44 7.57
C GLU A 151 0.34 9.58 8.91
N SER A 152 0.61 8.65 9.83
CA SER A 152 0.03 8.69 11.15
C SER A 152 0.46 9.95 11.88
N LEU A 153 -0.50 10.74 12.35
CA LEU A 153 -0.23 11.95 13.11
C LEU A 153 -0.26 11.65 14.62
N PRO A 154 0.63 12.26 15.42
CA PRO A 154 0.51 12.21 16.87
C PRO A 154 -0.79 12.91 17.28
N ALA A 155 -1.57 12.29 18.15
CA ALA A 155 -2.81 12.84 18.69
C ALA A 155 -2.94 12.48 20.16
N SER A 156 -3.61 13.31 20.95
CA SER A 156 -4.08 12.90 22.28
C SER A 156 -5.41 12.17 22.11
N LEU A 157 -5.46 10.92 22.59
CA LEU A 157 -6.68 10.10 22.58
C LEU A 157 -7.09 9.80 24.01
N ARG A 158 -8.39 9.97 24.30
CA ARG A 158 -9.00 9.39 25.49
C ARG A 158 -9.30 7.92 25.23
N VAL A 159 -8.64 7.05 25.96
CA VAL A 159 -8.73 5.60 25.82
C VAL A 159 -9.14 4.98 27.16
N PRO A 160 -9.86 3.85 27.17
CA PRO A 160 -10.16 3.17 28.43
C PRO A 160 -8.87 2.69 29.07
N ASN A 161 -8.79 2.83 30.39
CA ASN A 161 -7.62 2.43 31.15
C ASN A 161 -8.00 1.54 32.32
N VAL A 162 -7.18 0.53 32.58
CA VAL A 162 -7.35 -0.31 33.77
C VAL A 162 -6.94 0.54 34.97
N ASP A 163 -7.88 0.75 35.88
CA ASP A 163 -7.64 1.47 37.11
C ASP A 163 -8.29 0.73 38.27
N MET A 164 -7.44 0.05 39.03
CA MET A 164 -7.82 -0.72 40.21
C MET A 164 -8.29 0.17 41.37
N SER A 165 -8.12 1.49 41.30
CA SER A 165 -8.56 2.42 42.35
C SER A 165 -10.04 2.80 42.27
N ASN A 166 -10.75 2.36 41.22
CA ASN A 166 -12.18 2.61 41.04
C ASN A 166 -13.06 1.82 42.04
N ASP A 167 -14.37 2.07 42.00
CA ASP A 167 -15.35 1.46 42.91
C ASP A 167 -15.23 -0.07 42.92
N PRO A 168 -14.91 -0.69 44.07
CA PRO A 168 -14.67 -2.11 44.14
C PRO A 168 -15.90 -2.98 43.91
N ARG A 169 -17.12 -2.43 44.04
CA ARG A 169 -18.39 -3.19 43.90
C ARG A 169 -18.57 -3.87 42.54
N LEU A 170 -17.88 -3.39 41.50
CA LEU A 170 -17.90 -4.06 40.20
C LEU A 170 -17.16 -5.41 40.23
N TYR A 171 -16.11 -5.49 41.04
CA TYR A 171 -15.15 -6.59 41.04
C TYR A 171 -15.25 -7.47 42.29
N THR A 172 -15.75 -6.95 43.41
CA THR A 172 -15.79 -7.64 44.69
C THR A 172 -17.23 -7.90 45.15
N VAL A 173 -17.43 -8.98 45.91
CA VAL A 173 -18.57 -9.19 46.79
C VAL A 173 -18.11 -8.87 48.20
N MET A 174 -18.88 -8.05 48.92
CA MET A 174 -18.51 -7.55 50.22
C MET A 174 -19.64 -7.74 51.23
N THR A 175 -19.30 -7.95 52.51
CA THR A 175 -20.27 -7.91 53.60
C THR A 175 -20.74 -6.47 53.85
N PRO A 176 -21.82 -6.25 54.62
CA PRO A 176 -22.21 -4.91 55.06
C PRO A 176 -21.12 -4.16 55.82
N HIS A 177 -20.15 -4.90 56.40
CA HIS A 177 -18.99 -4.36 57.12
C HIS A 177 -17.77 -4.12 56.21
N TRP A 178 -17.95 -4.20 54.89
CA TRP A 178 -16.90 -4.04 53.89
C TRP A 178 -15.76 -5.04 54.02
N GLU A 179 -16.08 -6.22 54.56
CA GLU A 179 -15.19 -7.36 54.52
C GLU A 179 -15.34 -7.99 53.15
N TYR A 180 -14.22 -8.27 52.50
CA TYR A 180 -14.23 -9.00 51.25
C TYR A 180 -14.74 -10.42 51.48
N VAL A 181 -15.65 -10.87 50.63
CA VAL A 181 -16.20 -12.23 50.63
C VAL A 181 -15.63 -13.06 49.48
N GLY A 182 -15.45 -12.44 48.32
CA GLY A 182 -15.01 -13.08 47.09
C GLY A 182 -15.07 -12.13 45.89
N PRO A 183 -14.65 -12.58 44.70
CA PRO A 183 -14.85 -11.84 43.47
C PRO A 183 -16.32 -11.84 43.04
N SER A 184 -16.73 -10.80 42.33
CA SER A 184 -18.06 -10.70 41.75
C SER A 184 -18.27 -11.74 40.65
N ASN A 185 -19.52 -12.17 40.45
CA ASN A 185 -19.89 -13.05 39.33
C ASN A 185 -19.51 -12.46 37.96
N HIS A 186 -19.53 -11.13 37.85
CA HIS A 186 -19.12 -10.41 36.64
C HIS A 186 -17.62 -10.61 36.38
N LEU A 187 -16.78 -10.37 37.38
CA LEU A 187 -15.33 -10.53 37.26
C LEU A 187 -14.94 -11.99 37.01
N GLN A 188 -15.55 -12.94 37.72
CA GLN A 188 -15.33 -14.37 37.49
C GLN A 188 -15.64 -14.76 36.03
N ARG A 189 -16.77 -14.29 35.48
CA ARG A 189 -17.12 -14.54 34.07
C ARG A 189 -16.13 -13.89 33.10
N LEU A 190 -15.70 -12.66 33.37
CA LEU A 190 -14.72 -11.96 32.54
C LEU A 190 -13.40 -12.74 32.48
N VAL A 191 -12.83 -13.05 33.64
CA VAL A 191 -11.55 -13.76 33.73
C VAL A 191 -11.66 -15.15 33.11
N ARG A 192 -12.77 -15.86 33.37
CA ARG A 192 -13.05 -17.14 32.74
C ARG A 192 -13.12 -17.03 31.22
N ASN A 193 -13.82 -16.04 30.68
CA ASN A 193 -13.92 -15.83 29.23
C ASN A 193 -12.56 -15.55 28.59
N VAL A 194 -11.69 -14.79 29.27
CA VAL A 194 -10.32 -14.54 28.78
C VAL A 194 -9.47 -15.79 28.86
N LEU A 195 -9.54 -16.56 29.95
CA LEU A 195 -8.78 -17.81 30.06
C LEU A 195 -9.23 -18.86 29.03
N THR A 196 -10.49 -18.79 28.60
CA THR A 196 -11.01 -19.63 27.50
C THR A 196 -10.69 -19.12 26.11
N SER A 197 -10.29 -17.87 25.97
CA SER A 197 -10.04 -17.24 24.68
C SER A 197 -8.55 -16.99 24.54
N ASP A 198 -7.99 -17.30 23.38
CA ASP A 198 -6.65 -16.84 23.02
C ASP A 198 -6.61 -15.32 22.78
N ALA A 199 -7.76 -14.64 22.81
CA ALA A 199 -7.92 -13.23 22.53
C ALA A 199 -8.24 -12.40 23.78
N ILE A 200 -7.57 -11.25 23.87
CA ILE A 200 -7.91 -10.18 24.81
C ILE A 200 -9.32 -9.67 24.47
N LEU A 201 -10.17 -9.49 25.48
CA LEU A 201 -11.50 -8.94 25.28
C LEU A 201 -11.38 -7.48 24.83
N THR A 202 -11.86 -7.19 23.62
CA THR A 202 -11.70 -5.87 23.02
C THR A 202 -12.89 -4.97 23.24
N TRP A 203 -12.64 -3.69 23.01
CA TRP A 203 -13.60 -2.59 23.12
C TRP A 203 -13.65 -1.79 21.82
N ASN A 204 -14.73 -1.01 21.67
CA ASN A 204 -14.94 -0.23 20.46
C ASN A 204 -13.85 0.83 20.29
N ALA A 205 -13.42 1.02 19.04
CA ALA A 205 -12.45 2.05 18.70
C ALA A 205 -12.97 3.43 19.12
N PRO A 206 -12.11 4.31 19.67
CA PRO A 206 -12.46 5.71 19.88
C PRO A 206 -12.94 6.34 18.57
N ARG A 207 -13.84 7.33 18.63
CA ARG A 207 -14.38 7.98 17.41
C ARG A 207 -13.30 8.59 16.50
N ALA A 208 -12.16 8.98 17.06
CA ALA A 208 -11.02 9.48 16.29
C ALA A 208 -10.24 8.38 15.53
N CYS A 209 -10.50 7.10 15.82
CA CYS A 209 -9.77 5.94 15.29
C CYS A 209 -10.52 5.17 14.17
N LEU A 210 -11.54 5.77 13.54
CA LEU A 210 -12.38 5.06 12.57
C LEU A 210 -11.61 4.48 11.36
N SER A 211 -10.62 5.20 10.86
CA SER A 211 -9.69 4.74 9.79
C SER A 211 -8.61 3.81 10.34
N GLY A 212 -8.06 4.21 11.48
CA GLY A 212 -7.13 3.42 12.24
C GLY A 212 -6.34 4.26 13.22
N CYS A 213 -5.87 3.63 14.29
CA CYS A 213 -4.95 4.26 15.22
C CYS A 213 -4.14 3.19 15.94
N SER A 214 -3.00 3.59 16.48
CA SER A 214 -2.21 2.77 17.39
C SER A 214 -1.78 3.62 18.57
N TYR A 215 -1.87 3.07 19.77
CA TYR A 215 -1.46 3.76 20.98
C TYR A 215 -0.85 2.79 21.97
N LYS A 216 -0.07 3.34 22.89
CA LYS A 216 0.39 2.63 24.07
C LYS A 216 -0.38 3.14 25.27
N VAL A 217 -0.75 2.22 26.14
CA VAL A 217 -1.41 2.51 27.41
C VAL A 217 -0.63 1.83 28.52
N ASP A 218 -0.49 2.59 29.59
CA ASP A 218 0.25 2.23 30.78
C ASP A 218 -0.73 2.12 31.95
N TYR A 219 -0.69 1.01 32.67
CA TYR A 219 -1.63 0.74 33.75
C TYR A 219 -1.05 -0.11 34.88
N TYR A 220 -1.60 0.08 36.08
CA TYR A 220 -1.24 -0.70 37.28
C TYR A 220 -2.17 -1.89 37.44
N ALA A 221 -1.59 -3.08 37.61
CA ALA A 221 -2.31 -4.33 37.81
C ALA A 221 -1.39 -5.38 38.48
N PRO A 222 -1.95 -6.47 39.06
CA PRO A 222 -1.13 -7.55 39.58
C PRO A 222 -0.33 -8.23 38.45
N VAL A 223 0.94 -8.49 38.71
CA VAL A 223 1.87 -9.22 37.85
C VAL A 223 2.14 -10.59 38.43
N LEU A 224 2.16 -11.61 37.60
CA LEU A 224 2.58 -12.96 37.97
C LEU A 224 4.09 -13.08 37.75
N ARG A 225 4.80 -13.70 38.70
CA ARG A 225 6.17 -14.19 38.48
C ARG A 225 6.16 -15.68 38.67
N CYS A 226 6.52 -16.41 37.64
CA CYS A 226 6.60 -17.85 37.70
C CYS A 226 8.06 -18.32 37.67
N MET A 227 8.32 -19.38 38.43
CA MET A 227 9.54 -20.17 38.34
C MET A 227 9.14 -21.58 37.94
N ASP A 228 9.58 -22.00 36.76
CA ASP A 228 9.33 -23.35 36.27
C ASP A 228 10.19 -24.34 37.04
N TYR A 229 9.58 -25.45 37.46
CA TYR A 229 10.30 -26.57 37.99
C TYR A 229 11.09 -27.20 36.83
N SER A 230 12.42 -27.10 36.90
CA SER A 230 13.29 -27.76 35.93
C SER A 230 13.32 -29.26 36.25
N PRO A 231 12.88 -30.14 35.34
CA PRO A 231 13.06 -31.57 35.54
C PRO A 231 14.56 -31.87 35.66
N SER A 232 14.97 -32.71 36.60
CA SER A 232 16.39 -33.07 36.70
C SER A 232 16.81 -33.78 35.41
N SER A 233 17.99 -33.44 34.89
CA SER A 233 18.51 -33.98 33.62
C SER A 233 18.75 -35.50 33.64
N SER A 234 18.57 -36.14 34.79
CA SER A 234 18.71 -37.58 35.02
C SER A 234 17.44 -38.39 34.76
N ASP A 235 16.28 -37.75 34.53
CA ASP A 235 15.01 -38.44 34.30
C ASP A 235 14.35 -37.95 32.98
N PRO A 236 14.72 -38.54 31.83
CA PRO A 236 14.56 -37.91 30.51
C PRO A 236 13.16 -38.01 29.88
N GLY A 237 12.09 -38.34 30.62
CA GLY A 237 10.79 -38.32 29.98
C GLY A 237 9.57 -38.68 30.83
N ILE A 238 8.50 -37.94 30.57
CA ILE A 238 7.11 -38.29 30.86
C ILE A 238 6.85 -39.68 30.26
N SER A 239 6.81 -40.74 31.07
CA SER A 239 6.48 -42.06 30.55
C SER A 239 5.01 -42.06 30.10
N SER A 240 4.75 -42.57 28.89
CA SER A 240 3.46 -42.48 28.20
C SER A 240 2.32 -43.28 28.86
N ASN A 241 2.53 -43.86 30.04
CA ASN A 241 1.60 -44.77 30.71
C ASN A 241 1.29 -44.36 32.16
N THR A 242 1.63 -43.13 32.55
CA THR A 242 1.38 -42.62 33.90
C THR A 242 0.22 -41.64 33.87
N SER A 243 -0.70 -41.80 34.82
CA SER A 243 -1.81 -40.86 34.99
C SER A 243 -1.31 -39.62 35.70
N TYR A 244 -1.66 -38.41 35.28
CA TYR A 244 -1.14 -37.20 35.93
C TYR A 244 -2.20 -36.53 36.79
N ARG A 245 -1.80 -35.95 37.93
CA ARG A 245 -2.64 -35.05 38.73
C ARG A 245 -2.03 -33.66 38.71
N ALA A 246 -2.71 -32.72 38.06
CA ALA A 246 -2.44 -31.30 38.25
C ALA A 246 -3.14 -30.85 39.55
N ASN A 247 -2.41 -30.22 40.47
CA ASN A 247 -3.02 -29.56 41.62
C ASN A 247 -2.76 -28.07 41.54
N PHE A 248 -3.82 -27.28 41.70
CA PHE A 248 -3.79 -25.84 41.74
C PHE A 248 -4.22 -25.42 43.14
N ASN A 249 -3.24 -25.16 44.00
CA ASN A 249 -3.52 -24.77 45.38
C ASN A 249 -3.01 -23.34 45.63
N ILE A 250 -3.90 -22.49 46.14
CA ILE A 250 -3.55 -21.18 46.65
C ILE A 250 -3.28 -21.38 48.13
N SER A 251 -2.05 -21.14 48.58
CA SER A 251 -1.81 -21.10 50.01
C SER A 251 -2.42 -19.80 50.56
N ASP A 252 -3.29 -19.93 51.56
CA ASP A 252 -4.04 -18.82 52.19
C ASP A 252 -3.17 -17.67 52.70
N SER A 253 -1.85 -17.88 52.83
CA SER A 253 -0.91 -16.92 53.40
C SER A 253 -0.04 -16.17 52.37
N TYR A 254 0.10 -16.65 51.13
CA TYR A 254 1.12 -16.11 50.22
C TYR A 254 0.67 -15.87 48.78
N LEU A 255 -0.63 -15.98 48.46
CA LEU A 255 -1.16 -15.86 47.08
C LEU A 255 -0.22 -16.55 46.07
N THR A 256 0.20 -17.76 46.39
CA THR A 256 1.06 -18.54 45.51
C THR A 256 0.18 -19.41 44.65
N LEU A 257 0.26 -19.26 43.34
CA LEU A 257 -0.31 -20.25 42.42
C LEU A 257 0.76 -21.31 42.19
N ASN A 258 0.63 -22.44 42.88
CA ASN A 258 1.47 -23.59 42.59
C ASN A 258 0.74 -24.48 41.60
N MET A 259 1.33 -24.68 40.43
CA MET A 259 0.85 -25.65 39.45
C MET A 259 1.88 -26.77 39.37
N THR A 260 1.54 -27.94 39.87
CA THR A 260 2.39 -29.13 39.79
C THR A 260 1.64 -30.26 39.11
N VAL A 261 2.30 -30.90 38.16
CA VAL A 261 1.83 -32.08 37.45
C VAL A 261 2.65 -33.27 37.95
N TRP A 262 1.99 -34.16 38.69
CA TRP A 262 2.61 -35.36 39.28
C TRP A 262 2.24 -36.61 38.51
N PRO A 263 3.18 -37.50 38.15
CA PRO A 263 2.84 -38.83 37.68
C PRO A 263 2.22 -39.64 38.81
N MET A 264 1.20 -40.41 38.49
CA MET A 264 0.54 -41.40 39.32
C MET A 264 0.87 -42.78 38.73
N ILE A 265 1.26 -43.69 39.61
CA ILE A 265 1.49 -45.10 39.28
C ILE A 265 0.49 -45.90 40.13
N ASN A 266 -0.33 -46.73 39.48
CA ASN A 266 -1.37 -47.53 40.14
C ASN A 266 -2.35 -46.72 41.01
N GLY A 267 -2.70 -45.50 40.61
CA GLY A 267 -3.68 -44.67 41.32
C GLY A 267 -3.21 -44.08 42.66
N THR A 268 -1.94 -44.25 43.03
CA THR A 268 -1.36 -43.68 44.25
C THR A 268 -0.42 -42.51 43.92
N HIS A 269 -0.49 -41.46 44.75
CA HIS A 269 0.34 -40.26 44.59
C HIS A 269 1.79 -40.57 44.99
N MET A 270 2.74 -40.45 44.05
CA MET A 270 4.16 -40.54 44.36
C MET A 270 4.67 -39.23 44.97
N THR A 271 4.14 -38.83 46.12
CA THR A 271 4.76 -37.76 46.91
C THR A 271 6.01 -38.31 47.57
N GLY A 272 7.19 -37.85 47.13
CA GLY A 272 8.45 -38.19 47.80
C GLY A 272 9.11 -39.50 47.36
N SER A 273 8.74 -40.05 46.19
CA SER A 273 9.60 -41.05 45.54
C SER A 273 10.93 -40.40 45.16
N ILE A 274 12.04 -40.97 45.61
CA ILE A 274 13.39 -40.46 45.34
C ILE A 274 13.62 -40.49 43.83
N GLY A 275 13.54 -39.33 43.16
CA GLY A 275 13.83 -39.17 41.74
C GLY A 275 12.77 -38.42 40.91
N SER A 276 11.51 -38.36 41.33
CA SER A 276 10.47 -37.69 40.53
C SER A 276 10.42 -36.19 40.83
N SER A 277 10.93 -35.35 39.91
CA SER A 277 10.73 -33.90 39.97
C SER A 277 9.38 -33.55 39.33
N PRO A 278 8.48 -32.81 40.01
CA PRO A 278 7.23 -32.39 39.40
C PRO A 278 7.51 -31.50 38.19
N LEU A 279 6.76 -31.70 37.10
CA LEU A 279 6.68 -30.72 36.03
C LEU A 279 5.67 -29.67 36.44
N GLY A 280 6.01 -28.40 36.33
CA GLY A 280 5.10 -27.36 36.78
C GLY A 280 5.75 -26.01 36.93
N SER A 281 5.01 -25.09 37.52
CA SER A 281 5.45 -23.73 37.78
C SER A 281 4.95 -23.29 39.15
N ARG A 282 5.85 -22.69 39.94
CA ARG A 282 5.47 -21.96 41.14
C ARG A 282 5.39 -20.49 40.80
N CYS A 283 4.21 -19.91 40.97
CA CYS A 283 3.96 -18.52 40.65
C CYS A 283 3.58 -17.71 41.90
N THR A 284 4.06 -16.47 41.97
CA THR A 284 3.74 -15.50 43.02
C THR A 284 3.16 -14.23 42.39
N PHE A 285 2.11 -13.67 42.97
CA PHE A 285 1.57 -12.38 42.52
C PHE A 285 2.36 -11.23 43.17
N HIS A 286 2.61 -10.19 42.37
CA HIS A 286 3.31 -8.97 42.77
C HIS A 286 2.54 -7.75 42.27
N ASN A 287 2.79 -6.58 42.87
CA ASN A 287 2.35 -5.34 42.26
C ASN A 287 3.24 -4.98 41.07
N GLY A 288 2.62 -4.64 39.95
CA GLY A 288 3.36 -4.21 38.79
C GLY A 288 2.62 -3.20 37.93
N PHE A 289 3.29 -2.89 36.84
CA PHE A 289 2.92 -1.88 35.87
C PHE A 289 3.09 -2.47 34.48
N TYR A 290 2.04 -2.40 33.69
CA TYR A 290 1.98 -2.95 32.34
C TYR A 290 2.01 -1.85 31.30
N THR A 291 2.71 -2.10 30.21
CA THR A 291 2.64 -1.30 28.98
C THR A 291 2.03 -2.16 27.88
N ALA A 292 0.81 -1.82 27.47
CA ALA A 292 0.11 -2.49 26.38
C ALA A 292 0.12 -1.63 25.11
N ALA A 293 0.25 -2.29 23.96
CA ALA A 293 0.03 -1.70 22.66
C ALA A 293 -1.35 -2.11 22.15
N VAL A 294 -2.12 -1.12 21.73
CA VAL A 294 -3.46 -1.31 21.16
C VAL A 294 -3.48 -0.66 19.79
N GLY A 295 -4.12 -1.30 18.83
CA GLY A 295 -4.45 -0.63 17.59
C GLY A 295 -5.67 -1.16 16.87
N TYR A 296 -6.17 -0.28 16.02
CA TYR A 296 -7.39 -0.42 15.25
C TYR A 296 -7.05 -0.15 13.79
N TRP A 297 -7.42 -1.07 12.91
CA TRP A 297 -7.23 -0.93 11.46
C TRP A 297 -8.50 -1.40 10.76
N GLY A 298 -9.33 -0.44 10.36
CA GLY A 298 -10.70 -0.73 9.90
C GLY A 298 -11.49 -1.49 10.97
N SER A 299 -11.99 -2.68 10.63
CA SER A 299 -12.73 -3.54 11.56
C SER A 299 -11.85 -4.45 12.44
N ARG A 300 -10.55 -4.50 12.18
CA ARG A 300 -9.62 -5.35 12.93
C ARG A 300 -9.09 -4.59 14.14
N HIS A 301 -9.04 -5.29 15.27
CA HIS A 301 -8.42 -4.82 16.49
C HIS A 301 -7.24 -5.72 16.82
N TYR A 302 -6.20 -5.14 17.40
CA TYR A 302 -5.14 -5.88 18.05
C TYR A 302 -4.81 -5.22 19.39
N ALA A 303 -4.63 -6.05 20.39
CA ALA A 303 -4.18 -5.62 21.70
C ALA A 303 -3.11 -6.62 22.14
N SER A 304 -2.02 -6.14 22.70
CA SER A 304 -1.00 -7.00 23.29
C SER A 304 -0.26 -6.28 24.39
N VAL A 305 0.09 -7.02 25.44
CA VAL A 305 0.99 -6.53 26.47
C VAL A 305 2.42 -6.60 25.92
N THR A 306 3.08 -5.45 25.80
CA THR A 306 4.43 -5.36 25.23
C THR A 306 5.53 -5.45 26.27
N ASN A 307 5.25 -4.96 27.48
CA ASN A 307 6.18 -4.99 28.59
C ASN A 307 5.42 -4.98 29.91
N TYR A 308 6.05 -5.49 30.96
CA TYR A 308 5.61 -5.30 32.33
C TYR A 308 6.82 -5.06 33.22
N THR A 309 6.66 -4.21 34.22
CA THR A 309 7.67 -3.93 35.23
C THR A 309 7.07 -4.19 36.60
N ARG A 310 7.88 -4.78 37.47
CA ARG A 310 7.51 -4.98 38.85
C ARG A 310 7.78 -3.70 39.62
N THR A 311 6.84 -3.33 40.48
CA THR A 311 6.98 -2.13 41.33
C THR A 311 7.60 -2.44 42.70
N SER A 312 7.36 -3.64 43.24
CA SER A 312 8.02 -4.14 44.45
C SER A 312 8.30 -5.64 44.35
N ASP A 313 9.43 -6.09 44.89
CA ASP A 313 9.77 -7.51 45.06
C ASP A 313 8.92 -8.22 46.12
N ASP A 314 8.22 -7.45 46.96
CA ASP A 314 7.28 -7.98 47.92
C ASP A 314 6.18 -8.78 47.22
N ILE A 315 5.90 -9.96 47.76
CA ILE A 315 4.78 -10.80 47.33
C ILE A 315 3.50 -10.10 47.81
N LEU A 316 2.44 -10.15 47.00
CA LEU A 316 1.12 -9.73 47.46
C LEU A 316 0.67 -10.67 48.59
N LEU A 317 0.64 -10.16 49.83
CA LEU A 317 0.23 -10.91 51.02
C LEU A 317 -1.25 -10.70 51.30
N GLY A 318 -2.11 -11.67 50.98
CA GLY A 318 -3.53 -11.63 51.34
C GLY A 318 -3.79 -12.21 52.74
N THR A 319 -4.75 -11.65 53.48
CA THR A 319 -5.46 -12.39 54.55
C THR A 319 -6.96 -12.42 54.22
N SER A 320 -7.71 -13.37 54.79
CA SER A 320 -9.15 -13.55 54.52
C SER A 320 -10.03 -12.34 54.85
N LEU A 321 -9.49 -11.34 55.58
CA LEU A 321 -10.15 -10.07 55.94
C LEU A 321 -9.65 -8.88 55.10
N GLY A 322 -8.96 -9.13 53.98
CA GLY A 322 -8.17 -8.13 53.23
C GLY A 322 -6.68 -8.17 53.63
N LEU A 323 -5.82 -7.39 52.98
CA LEU A 323 -4.39 -7.33 53.35
C LEU A 323 -4.24 -6.75 54.78
N SER A 324 -4.01 -7.60 55.78
CA SER A 324 -3.48 -7.13 57.06
C SER A 324 -1.95 -7.06 56.94
N ASN A 325 -1.37 -5.91 57.23
CA ASN A 325 0.08 -5.63 57.24
C ASN A 325 0.77 -5.36 55.90
N SER A 326 0.06 -4.93 54.85
CA SER A 326 0.73 -4.18 53.78
C SER A 326 1.21 -2.86 54.40
N SER A 327 2.53 -2.71 54.55
CA SER A 327 3.17 -1.46 55.00
C SER A 327 2.78 -0.27 54.12
N SER A 328 2.45 -0.55 52.86
CA SER A 328 2.00 0.44 51.89
C SER A 328 0.64 1.05 52.21
N CYS A 329 -0.30 0.29 52.82
CA CYS A 329 -1.65 0.79 53.13
C CYS A 329 -2.18 0.26 54.48
N PRO A 330 -1.77 0.89 55.59
CA PRO A 330 -2.22 0.49 56.91
C PRO A 330 -3.74 0.69 57.02
N ARG A 331 -4.42 -0.33 57.55
CA ARG A 331 -5.84 -0.27 57.89
C ARG A 331 -6.04 0.85 58.91
N ASN A 332 -6.66 1.95 58.50
CA ASN A 332 -7.04 3.00 59.44
C ASN A 332 -8.42 2.65 60.01
N SER A 333 -8.54 2.63 61.34
CA SER A 333 -9.82 2.40 62.03
C SER A 333 -10.88 3.46 61.71
N SER A 334 -10.47 4.59 61.12
CA SER A 334 -11.36 5.66 60.70
C SER A 334 -11.95 5.52 59.30
N TRP A 335 -11.70 4.42 58.57
CA TRP A 335 -12.37 4.19 57.29
C TRP A 335 -13.85 3.97 57.57
N ALA A 336 -14.66 5.01 57.34
CA ALA A 336 -16.10 4.94 57.48
C ALA A 336 -16.63 3.92 56.48
N ILE A 337 -16.91 2.72 57.00
CA ILE A 337 -17.37 1.55 56.27
C ILE A 337 -18.62 1.88 55.44
N SER A 338 -19.41 2.90 55.76
CA SER A 338 -20.66 3.19 55.02
C SER A 338 -20.50 3.83 53.63
N ASP A 339 -19.35 4.39 53.24
CA ASP A 339 -19.20 5.13 51.97
C ASP A 339 -18.08 4.58 51.04
N PRO A 340 -18.43 3.96 49.89
CA PRO A 340 -17.48 3.52 48.87
C PRO A 340 -16.57 4.63 48.34
N PHE A 341 -17.13 5.83 48.20
CA PHE A 341 -16.47 6.95 47.54
C PHE A 341 -15.52 7.68 48.50
N GLY A 342 -15.81 7.63 49.80
CA GLY A 342 -14.94 8.09 50.88
C GLY A 342 -13.84 7.10 51.27
N SER A 343 -13.86 5.87 50.74
CA SER A 343 -12.83 4.88 51.05
C SER A 343 -11.46 5.29 50.47
N ASN A 344 -10.39 5.02 51.22
CA ASN A 344 -9.03 5.35 50.79
C ASN A 344 -8.74 4.68 49.42
N PRO A 345 -8.23 5.40 48.40
CA PRO A 345 -7.92 4.84 47.09
C PRO A 345 -7.10 3.56 47.17
N CYS A 346 -6.20 3.45 48.14
CA CYS A 346 -5.43 2.24 48.29
C CYS A 346 -6.25 1.03 48.75
N ALA A 347 -7.21 1.20 49.65
CA ALA A 347 -8.08 0.11 50.08
C ALA A 347 -8.84 -0.47 48.87
N ARG A 348 -9.31 0.40 47.97
CA ARG A 348 -9.97 0.01 46.71
C ARG A 348 -9.02 -0.75 45.77
N ILE A 349 -7.80 -0.23 45.56
CA ILE A 349 -6.75 -0.90 44.77
C ILE A 349 -6.51 -2.31 45.30
N GLN A 350 -6.36 -2.46 46.62
CA GLN A 350 -6.09 -3.75 47.25
C GLN A 350 -7.26 -4.72 47.08
N MET A 351 -8.49 -4.28 47.34
CA MET A 351 -9.69 -5.12 47.18
C MET A 351 -9.89 -5.57 45.74
N ASN A 352 -9.75 -4.67 44.77
CA ASN A 352 -9.86 -4.99 43.35
C ASN A 352 -8.74 -5.92 42.86
N THR A 353 -7.52 -5.67 43.31
CA THR A 353 -6.37 -6.55 43.03
C THR A 353 -6.62 -7.94 43.58
N TRP A 354 -7.13 -8.05 44.82
CA TRP A 354 -7.40 -9.34 45.43
C TRP A 354 -8.58 -10.07 44.78
N ALA A 355 -9.67 -9.36 44.44
CA ALA A 355 -10.76 -9.91 43.64
C ALA A 355 -10.27 -10.48 42.31
N PHE A 356 -9.39 -9.75 41.62
CA PHE A 356 -8.85 -10.21 40.36
C PHE A 356 -7.97 -11.45 40.52
N VAL A 357 -7.08 -11.45 41.51
CA VAL A 357 -6.22 -12.60 41.81
C VAL A 357 -7.06 -13.82 42.21
N ASP A 358 -8.07 -13.65 43.06
CA ASP A 358 -8.98 -14.73 43.46
C ASP A 358 -9.76 -15.26 42.24
N ALA A 359 -10.39 -14.40 41.44
CA ALA A 359 -11.10 -14.82 40.23
C ALA A 359 -10.20 -15.55 39.22
N PHE A 360 -8.97 -15.10 39.03
CA PHE A 360 -7.99 -15.74 38.14
C PHE A 360 -7.54 -17.09 38.68
N SER A 361 -7.15 -17.14 39.94
CA SER A 361 -6.68 -18.36 40.57
C SER A 361 -7.80 -19.39 40.74
N SER A 362 -9.02 -18.99 41.10
CA SER A 362 -10.19 -19.85 41.16
C SER A 362 -10.55 -20.42 39.79
N SER A 363 -10.37 -19.65 38.71
CA SER A 363 -10.63 -20.11 37.34
C SER A 363 -9.60 -21.12 36.83
N LEU A 364 -8.38 -21.09 37.40
CA LEU A 364 -7.34 -22.08 37.14
C LEU A 364 -7.35 -23.23 38.16
N SER A 365 -8.08 -23.09 39.27
CA SER A 365 -8.15 -24.12 40.30
C SER A 365 -8.86 -25.36 39.78
N GLY A 366 -8.33 -26.55 40.08
CA GLY A 366 -8.89 -27.80 39.59
C GLY A 366 -7.94 -28.97 39.70
N ALA A 367 -8.32 -30.09 39.08
CA ALA A 367 -7.41 -31.20 38.83
C ALA A 367 -7.75 -31.86 37.49
N ILE A 368 -6.72 -32.20 36.74
CA ILE A 368 -6.81 -33.03 35.54
C ILE A 368 -6.37 -34.42 35.99
N VAL A 369 -7.18 -35.43 35.68
CA VAL A 369 -6.89 -36.83 36.01
C VAL A 369 -7.17 -37.67 34.77
N THR A 370 -6.14 -38.34 34.24
CA THR A 370 -6.30 -39.37 33.19
C THR A 370 -6.29 -40.75 33.87
N TYR A 371 -7.08 -41.71 33.40
CA TYR A 371 -7.06 -43.08 33.92
C TYR A 371 -6.68 -44.05 32.80
N SER A 372 -5.70 -44.92 33.04
CA SER A 372 -5.14 -45.81 32.01
C SER A 372 -5.85 -47.17 31.90
N GLN A 373 -7.01 -47.37 32.52
CA GLN A 373 -7.65 -48.69 32.59
C GLN A 373 -8.80 -48.83 31.59
N SER A 374 -8.49 -49.55 30.50
CA SER A 374 -9.38 -50.41 29.72
C SER A 374 -10.89 -50.11 29.81
N GLY A 375 -11.41 -49.26 28.92
CA GLY A 375 -12.73 -49.49 28.35
C GLY A 375 -13.72 -48.33 28.29
N SER A 376 -13.51 -47.20 28.95
CA SER A 376 -14.41 -46.04 28.79
C SER A 376 -13.71 -44.73 29.18
N LEU A 377 -13.54 -43.82 28.21
CA LEU A 377 -13.30 -42.40 28.48
C LEU A 377 -14.65 -41.77 28.83
N GLY A 378 -15.01 -41.84 30.12
CA GLY A 378 -16.18 -41.17 30.66
C GLY A 378 -15.86 -40.61 32.05
N PRO A 379 -16.40 -39.43 32.43
CA PRO A 379 -16.28 -38.91 33.79
C PRO A 379 -17.12 -39.76 34.74
N GLU A 380 -16.63 -40.94 35.13
CA GLU A 380 -17.32 -41.88 36.01
C GLU A 380 -16.63 -41.99 37.37
N GLU A 381 -16.47 -40.82 38.00
CA GLU A 381 -16.81 -40.60 39.40
C GLU A 381 -16.83 -39.09 39.56
N ARG A 382 -18.03 -38.52 39.41
CA ARG A 382 -18.31 -37.12 39.71
C ARG A 382 -18.15 -36.91 41.23
N ALA A 383 -16.92 -36.87 41.74
CA ALA A 383 -16.62 -35.87 42.74
C ALA A 383 -16.77 -34.53 42.00
N VAL A 384 -17.98 -33.98 42.03
CA VAL A 384 -18.34 -32.66 41.50
C VAL A 384 -17.62 -31.61 42.33
N ASN A 385 -16.29 -31.59 42.31
CA ASN A 385 -15.54 -30.41 42.68
C ASN A 385 -15.38 -29.61 41.40
N ASN A 386 -16.51 -29.03 40.97
CA ASN A 386 -16.79 -27.70 40.37
C ASN A 386 -15.76 -26.94 39.52
N ALA A 387 -14.56 -27.45 39.28
CA ALA A 387 -13.59 -26.86 38.39
C ALA A 387 -13.92 -27.29 36.95
N LEU A 388 -14.98 -26.68 36.41
CA LEU A 388 -14.95 -26.35 35.00
C LEU A 388 -13.72 -25.44 34.83
N MET A 389 -12.55 -26.00 34.54
CA MET A 389 -11.45 -25.26 33.91
C MET A 389 -11.82 -25.20 32.43
N PRO A 390 -12.56 -24.18 31.99
CA PRO A 390 -12.93 -24.14 30.59
C PRO A 390 -11.64 -23.93 29.77
N ASN A 391 -11.50 -24.73 28.73
CA ASN A 391 -10.41 -24.66 27.76
C ASN A 391 -9.00 -24.98 28.30
N LEU A 392 -8.87 -26.11 28.99
CA LEU A 392 -7.58 -26.78 29.20
C LEU A 392 -6.80 -26.95 27.88
N ASP A 393 -7.51 -27.04 26.75
CA ASP A 393 -6.93 -27.19 25.41
C ASP A 393 -6.00 -26.02 25.01
N TYR A 394 -6.13 -24.86 25.67
CA TYR A 394 -5.23 -23.73 25.41
C TYR A 394 -3.87 -23.93 26.06
N LEU A 395 -3.80 -24.26 27.36
CA LEU A 395 -2.52 -24.48 28.04
C LEU A 395 -1.92 -25.86 27.76
N PHE A 396 -2.79 -26.83 27.48
CA PHE A 396 -2.47 -28.23 27.38
C PHE A 396 -3.06 -28.85 26.12
N SER A 397 -2.38 -29.83 25.55
CA SER A 397 -2.89 -30.68 24.49
C SER A 397 -3.33 -32.00 25.10
N ILE A 398 -4.63 -32.25 25.15
CA ILE A 398 -5.17 -33.56 25.54
C ILE A 398 -5.22 -34.44 24.28
N GLN A 399 -4.51 -35.57 24.29
CA GLN A 399 -4.60 -36.56 23.22
C GLN A 399 -5.45 -37.73 23.69
N GLU A 400 -6.74 -37.70 23.36
CA GLU A 400 -7.72 -38.70 23.77
C GLU A 400 -7.31 -40.14 23.37
N LEU A 401 -6.78 -40.31 22.15
CA LEU A 401 -6.37 -41.60 21.59
C LEU A 401 -5.29 -42.33 22.40
N TYR A 402 -4.39 -41.58 23.02
CA TYR A 402 -3.26 -42.13 23.75
C TYR A 402 -3.41 -41.98 25.27
N GLN A 403 -4.56 -41.46 25.73
CA GLN A 403 -4.78 -41.10 27.14
C GLN A 403 -3.64 -40.26 27.71
N SER A 404 -2.98 -39.50 26.84
CA SER A 404 -1.82 -38.70 27.18
C SER A 404 -2.19 -37.23 27.23
N PHE A 405 -1.46 -36.54 28.08
CA PHE A 405 -1.61 -35.12 28.31
C PHE A 405 -0.25 -34.48 28.12
N ASP A 406 -0.22 -33.42 27.36
CA ASP A 406 1.01 -32.67 27.10
C ASP A 406 0.73 -31.18 27.21
N LEU A 407 1.78 -30.36 27.29
CA LEU A 407 1.63 -28.91 27.15
C LEU A 407 1.22 -28.57 25.71
N ALA A 408 0.38 -27.56 25.52
CA ALA A 408 0.09 -27.05 24.19
C ALA A 408 1.38 -26.55 23.53
N GLN A 409 1.44 -26.57 22.19
CA GLN A 409 2.69 -26.30 21.46
C GLN A 409 3.28 -24.93 21.78
N TRP A 410 2.46 -23.89 21.94
CA TRP A 410 2.92 -22.55 22.30
C TRP A 410 3.42 -22.52 23.76
N THR A 411 2.74 -23.21 24.69
CA THR A 411 3.16 -23.35 26.08
C THR A 411 4.50 -24.07 26.19
N LYS A 412 4.74 -25.12 25.38
CA LYS A 412 6.05 -25.81 25.32
C LYS A 412 7.18 -24.88 24.89
N GLN A 413 6.93 -24.06 23.87
CA GLN A 413 7.94 -23.13 23.34
C GLN A 413 8.27 -22.01 24.33
N MET A 414 7.26 -21.54 25.06
CA MET A 414 7.38 -20.40 25.96
C MET A 414 7.78 -20.80 27.39
N GLY A 415 7.45 -22.01 27.83
CA GLY A 415 7.47 -22.43 29.23
C GLY A 415 6.12 -22.17 29.90
N LEU A 416 5.70 -23.08 30.77
CA LEU A 416 4.40 -23.01 31.45
C LEU A 416 4.26 -21.75 32.32
N GLY A 417 5.32 -21.37 33.04
CA GLY A 417 5.30 -20.20 33.89
C GLY A 417 5.12 -18.92 33.07
N LYS A 418 5.85 -18.79 31.96
CA LYS A 418 5.71 -17.66 31.04
C LYS A 418 4.34 -17.63 30.34
N ALA A 419 3.79 -18.79 30.01
CA ALA A 419 2.42 -18.90 29.52
C ALA A 419 1.39 -18.37 30.54
N LEU A 420 1.53 -18.74 31.82
CA LEU A 420 0.68 -18.23 32.89
C LEU A 420 0.84 -16.71 33.11
N GLU A 421 2.08 -16.19 33.05
CA GLU A 421 2.34 -14.75 33.09
C GLU A 421 1.63 -14.01 31.94
N SER A 422 1.69 -14.57 30.73
CA SER A 422 1.02 -14.02 29.54
C SER A 422 -0.50 -14.06 29.67
N LEU A 423 -1.07 -15.14 30.19
CA LEU A 423 -2.51 -15.26 30.46
C LEU A 423 -3.00 -14.23 31.48
N LEU A 424 -2.24 -14.02 32.58
CA LEU A 424 -2.58 -12.97 33.55
C LEU A 424 -2.51 -11.58 32.90
N ALA A 425 -1.49 -11.33 32.08
CA ALA A 425 -1.33 -10.07 31.36
C ALA A 425 -2.51 -9.81 30.40
N ASN A 426 -2.96 -10.83 29.66
CA ASN A 426 -4.13 -10.72 28.79
C ASN A 426 -5.44 -10.53 29.57
N ALA A 427 -5.60 -11.21 30.71
CA ALA A 427 -6.76 -11.07 31.58
C ALA A 427 -6.83 -9.67 32.21
N THR A 428 -5.71 -9.12 32.66
CA THR A 428 -5.67 -7.74 33.20
C THR A 428 -5.95 -6.72 32.10
N LEU A 429 -5.36 -6.88 30.92
CA LEU A 429 -5.63 -5.99 29.78
C LEU A 429 -7.10 -6.06 29.36
N SER A 430 -7.75 -7.21 29.46
CA SER A 430 -9.17 -7.38 29.14
C SER A 430 -10.12 -6.59 30.06
N LEU A 431 -9.66 -6.13 31.23
CA LEU A 431 -10.42 -5.22 32.10
C LEU A 431 -10.65 -3.85 31.46
N THR A 432 -9.88 -3.47 30.44
CA THR A 432 -10.12 -2.27 29.64
C THR A 432 -11.51 -2.27 28.98
N LYS A 433 -12.08 -3.44 28.69
CA LYS A 433 -13.46 -3.56 28.21
C LYS A 433 -14.46 -3.07 29.25
N ASP A 434 -14.26 -3.43 30.51
CA ASP A 434 -15.10 -2.94 31.61
C ASP A 434 -14.87 -1.45 31.85
N ALA A 435 -13.61 -1.01 31.83
CA ALA A 435 -13.27 0.40 31.92
C ALA A 435 -13.97 1.23 30.82
N TYR A 436 -14.06 0.70 29.59
CA TYR A 436 -14.81 1.34 28.51
C TYR A 436 -16.31 1.46 28.82
N VAL A 437 -16.95 0.40 29.33
CA VAL A 437 -18.38 0.42 29.70
C VAL A 437 -18.65 1.39 30.84
N GLN A 438 -17.73 1.50 31.81
CA GLN A 438 -17.83 2.40 32.96
C GLN A 438 -17.31 3.82 32.67
N ASN A 439 -16.84 4.09 31.45
CA ASN A 439 -16.23 5.36 31.05
C ASN A 439 -15.01 5.76 31.92
N TRP A 440 -14.24 4.78 32.38
CA TRP A 440 -12.95 4.98 33.05
C TRP A 440 -11.87 5.18 31.99
N THR A 441 -11.61 6.44 31.65
CA THR A 441 -10.68 6.81 30.57
C THR A 441 -9.44 7.50 31.09
N SER A 442 -8.29 7.25 30.47
CA SER A 442 -7.07 8.05 30.63
C SER A 442 -6.65 8.67 29.29
N GLU A 443 -5.75 9.65 29.34
CA GLU A 443 -5.13 10.20 28.13
C GLU A 443 -3.94 9.33 27.70
N ALA A 444 -3.97 8.85 26.46
CA ALA A 444 -2.85 8.14 25.85
C ALA A 444 -1.80 9.15 25.35
N TYR A 445 -0.66 9.24 26.04
CA TYR A 445 0.40 10.22 25.76
C TYR A 445 1.14 10.00 24.43
N SER A 446 1.01 8.83 23.79
CA SER A 446 1.71 8.50 22.55
C SER A 446 0.81 7.83 21.50
N ALA A 447 -0.42 8.34 21.34
CA ALA A 447 -1.30 7.83 20.30
C ALA A 447 -0.93 8.36 18.92
N ARG A 448 -0.93 7.46 17.94
CA ARG A 448 -0.77 7.73 16.51
C ARG A 448 -2.09 7.43 15.83
N VAL A 449 -2.73 8.44 15.27
CA VAL A 449 -3.98 8.29 14.52
C VAL A 449 -3.65 8.31 13.04
N VAL A 450 -4.14 7.32 12.30
CA VAL A 450 -4.12 7.32 10.84
C VAL A 450 -5.39 8.06 10.43
N PRO A 451 -5.31 9.30 9.91
CA PRO A 451 -6.52 10.03 9.53
C PRO A 451 -7.22 9.34 8.36
N PHE A 452 -8.54 9.51 8.25
CA PHE A 452 -9.38 8.99 7.15
C PHE A 452 -9.19 9.82 5.87
N ALA A 453 -7.96 10.24 5.60
CA ALA A 453 -7.62 11.11 4.50
C ALA A 453 -6.49 10.45 3.74
N ASN A 454 -6.69 10.26 2.43
CA ASN A 454 -5.55 10.06 1.56
C ASN A 454 -4.99 11.43 1.21
N LYS A 455 -3.68 11.53 0.98
CA LYS A 455 -3.03 12.74 0.49
C LYS A 455 -2.54 12.53 -0.94
N PHE A 456 -2.56 13.59 -1.74
CA PHE A 456 -1.87 13.57 -3.02
C PHE A 456 -0.36 13.66 -2.80
N SER A 457 0.39 12.74 -3.40
CA SER A 457 1.84 12.70 -3.39
C SER A 457 2.37 12.94 -4.79
N TYR A 458 3.26 13.91 -4.92
CA TYR A 458 3.74 14.39 -6.21
C TYR A 458 5.26 14.20 -6.29
N ASN A 459 5.72 13.52 -7.34
CA ASN A 459 7.15 13.33 -7.62
C ASN A 459 7.57 14.19 -8.82
N ALA A 460 8.16 15.36 -8.53
CA ALA A 460 8.63 16.28 -9.56
C ALA A 460 9.75 15.70 -10.44
N LYS A 461 10.61 14.82 -9.90
CA LYS A 461 11.70 14.21 -10.68
C LYS A 461 11.14 13.32 -11.78
N THR A 462 10.15 12.49 -11.48
CA THR A 462 9.50 11.63 -12.47
C THR A 462 8.78 12.45 -13.54
N LEU A 463 8.17 13.58 -13.16
CA LEU A 463 7.54 14.50 -14.12
C LEU A 463 8.55 15.07 -15.11
N TRP A 464 9.65 15.63 -14.61
CA TRP A 464 10.67 16.24 -15.44
C TRP A 464 11.49 15.23 -16.23
N LEU A 465 11.61 13.97 -15.78
CA LEU A 465 12.18 12.90 -16.60
C LEU A 465 11.27 12.58 -17.81
N GLY A 466 9.95 12.47 -17.59
CA GLY A 466 8.99 12.22 -18.67
C GLY A 466 8.92 13.37 -19.67
N TYR A 467 8.76 14.60 -19.20
CA TYR A 467 8.72 15.78 -20.06
C TYR A 467 10.08 16.13 -20.67
N GLY A 468 11.16 16.06 -19.89
CA GLY A 468 12.50 16.42 -20.33
C GLY A 468 12.99 15.56 -21.49
N GLY A 469 12.79 14.23 -21.42
CA GLY A 469 13.10 13.33 -22.54
C GLY A 469 12.33 13.67 -23.82
N ALA A 470 11.05 14.03 -23.69
CA ALA A 470 10.21 14.42 -24.81
C ALA A 470 10.61 15.78 -25.41
N PHE A 471 10.95 16.77 -24.58
CA PHE A 471 11.43 18.07 -25.04
C PHE A 471 12.77 17.97 -25.75
N ILE A 472 13.73 17.20 -25.21
CA ILE A 472 15.03 16.95 -25.87
C ILE A 472 14.83 16.29 -27.23
N THR A 473 13.92 15.31 -27.32
CA THR A 473 13.60 14.62 -28.57
C THR A 473 12.99 15.57 -29.60
N ALA A 474 11.99 16.36 -29.20
CA ALA A 474 11.35 17.32 -30.09
C ALA A 474 12.29 18.45 -30.52
N PHE A 475 13.14 18.95 -29.61
CA PHE A 475 14.16 19.95 -29.90
C PHE A 475 15.17 19.42 -30.92
N GLY A 476 15.66 18.19 -30.73
CA GLY A 476 16.57 17.55 -31.66
C GLY A 476 15.95 17.33 -33.06
N ALA A 477 14.68 16.92 -33.12
CA ALA A 477 13.95 16.79 -34.39
C ALA A 477 13.78 18.15 -35.08
N GLY A 478 13.44 19.19 -34.31
CA GLY A 478 13.38 20.58 -34.76
C GLY A 478 14.70 21.07 -35.35
N PHE A 479 15.81 20.80 -34.65
CA PHE A 479 17.16 21.15 -35.12
C PHE A 479 17.56 20.39 -36.39
N ALA A 480 17.23 19.09 -36.47
CA ALA A 480 17.49 18.29 -37.67
C ALA A 480 16.69 18.78 -38.88
N GLY A 481 15.41 19.10 -38.69
CA GLY A 481 14.57 19.70 -39.73
C GLY A 481 15.06 21.09 -40.15
N TRP A 482 15.51 21.91 -39.20
CA TRP A 482 16.12 23.20 -39.49
C TRP A 482 17.42 23.07 -40.30
N ALA A 483 18.31 22.14 -39.92
CA ALA A 483 19.54 21.87 -40.65
C ALA A 483 19.26 21.34 -42.07
N ALA A 484 18.18 20.58 -42.25
CA ALA A 484 17.69 20.14 -43.56
C ALA A 484 17.23 21.31 -44.43
N LEU A 485 16.52 22.30 -43.87
CA LEU A 485 16.10 23.51 -44.59
C LEU A 485 17.26 24.40 -45.06
N LEU A 486 18.40 24.35 -44.37
CA LEU A 486 19.60 25.10 -44.80
C LEU A 486 20.22 24.51 -46.08
N ARG A 487 19.89 23.27 -46.44
CA ARG A 487 20.23 22.67 -47.73
C ARG A 487 19.18 23.15 -48.72
N LYS A 488 19.59 23.89 -49.75
CA LYS A 488 18.73 24.68 -50.67
C LYS A 488 17.74 23.86 -51.54
N ASP A 489 17.52 22.59 -51.22
CA ASP A 489 16.83 21.62 -52.07
C ASP A 489 15.43 21.25 -51.57
N VAL A 490 14.94 21.88 -50.49
CA VAL A 490 13.59 21.64 -49.99
C VAL A 490 12.56 22.43 -50.82
N PRO A 491 11.65 21.77 -51.56
CA PRO A 491 10.63 22.46 -52.34
C PRO A 491 9.64 23.18 -51.42
N ASP A 492 9.25 24.40 -51.82
CA ASP A 492 8.25 25.21 -51.15
C ASP A 492 6.91 24.42 -51.03
N GLU A 493 6.33 24.30 -49.84
CA GLU A 493 5.22 23.35 -49.59
C GLU A 493 3.92 23.71 -50.35
N GLY A 494 3.88 24.89 -50.98
CA GLY A 494 2.68 25.54 -51.50
C GLY A 494 2.05 24.93 -52.75
N THR A 495 2.72 24.04 -53.50
CA THR A 495 2.08 23.36 -54.64
C THR A 495 2.32 21.84 -54.61
N SER A 496 1.23 21.07 -54.65
CA SER A 496 1.26 19.62 -54.86
C SER A 496 2.03 19.26 -56.14
N LEU A 497 1.98 20.13 -57.14
CA LEU A 497 2.74 20.03 -58.39
C LEU A 497 4.26 20.09 -58.16
N ALA A 498 4.79 21.01 -57.35
CA ALA A 498 6.22 21.06 -57.05
C ALA A 498 6.71 19.80 -56.30
N LYS A 499 5.86 19.23 -55.44
CA LYS A 499 6.13 17.94 -54.79
C LYS A 499 6.17 16.80 -55.80
N ILE A 500 5.21 16.74 -56.73
CA ILE A 500 5.20 15.75 -57.82
C ILE A 500 6.42 15.92 -58.72
N LEU A 501 6.70 17.14 -59.20
CA LEU A 501 7.86 17.47 -60.04
C LEU A 501 9.20 17.18 -59.36
N ALA A 502 9.34 17.44 -58.05
CA ALA A 502 10.56 17.13 -57.31
C ALA A 502 10.78 15.62 -57.13
N THR A 503 9.71 14.83 -57.07
CA THR A 503 9.79 13.36 -56.92
C THR A 503 9.94 12.61 -58.25
N THR A 504 9.63 13.25 -59.38
CA THR A 504 9.69 12.62 -60.71
C THR A 504 10.97 13.05 -61.43
N ARG A 505 12.09 12.34 -61.20
CA ARG A 505 13.37 12.55 -61.91
C ARG A 505 13.33 11.85 -63.26
N ASP A 506 12.69 12.50 -64.22
CA ASP A 506 12.82 12.17 -65.64
C ASP A 506 13.43 13.40 -66.35
N GLU A 507 14.30 13.14 -67.32
CA GLU A 507 15.07 14.16 -68.04
C GLU A 507 14.17 15.22 -68.69
N SER A 508 12.96 14.82 -69.10
CA SER A 508 11.92 15.71 -69.61
C SER A 508 11.41 16.72 -68.56
N PHE A 509 11.36 16.33 -67.29
CA PHE A 509 10.95 17.22 -66.19
C PHE A 509 12.08 18.12 -65.69
N GLU A 510 13.35 17.71 -65.79
CA GLU A 510 14.48 18.61 -65.53
C GLU A 510 14.52 19.77 -66.54
N GLN A 511 14.22 19.49 -67.83
CA GLN A 511 14.07 20.54 -68.84
C GLN A 511 12.94 21.52 -68.47
N LEU A 512 11.80 21.04 -67.99
CA LEU A 512 10.70 21.89 -67.52
C LEU A 512 11.06 22.70 -66.28
N ARG A 513 11.79 22.11 -65.33
CA ARG A 513 12.26 22.81 -64.12
C ARG A 513 13.19 23.98 -64.47
N SER A 514 14.07 23.79 -65.45
CA SER A 514 14.95 24.84 -65.98
C SER A 514 14.18 26.00 -66.65
N ARG A 515 12.96 25.74 -67.16
CA ARG A 515 12.05 26.72 -67.78
C ARG A 515 10.99 27.30 -66.85
N SER A 516 10.87 26.82 -65.60
CA SER A 516 9.74 27.17 -64.71
C SER A 516 9.63 28.64 -64.29
N GLY A 517 10.62 29.48 -64.62
CA GLY A 517 10.51 30.94 -64.46
C GLY A 517 9.49 31.61 -65.38
N ASP A 518 9.05 30.94 -66.47
CA ASP A 518 8.20 31.54 -67.53
C ASP A 518 6.86 30.79 -67.76
N ILE A 519 6.54 29.76 -66.97
CA ILE A 519 5.37 28.91 -67.23
C ILE A 519 4.24 29.25 -66.26
N ASP A 520 3.22 29.96 -66.76
CA ASP A 520 2.04 30.38 -65.97
C ASP A 520 1.04 29.23 -65.72
N GLU A 521 0.99 28.23 -66.59
CA GLU A 521 0.05 27.11 -66.49
C GLU A 521 0.62 25.83 -67.13
N VAL A 522 0.68 24.76 -66.34
CA VAL A 522 1.12 23.42 -66.79
C VAL A 522 -0.09 22.50 -66.79
N SER A 523 -0.56 22.08 -67.97
CA SER A 523 -1.59 21.04 -68.05
C SER A 523 -0.93 19.68 -68.33
N ILE A 524 -1.07 18.75 -67.39
CA ILE A 524 -0.62 17.36 -67.56
C ILE A 524 -1.79 16.59 -68.20
N CYS A 525 -1.65 16.22 -69.47
CA CYS A 525 -2.58 15.33 -70.14
C CYS A 525 -2.06 13.88 -70.02
N TYR A 526 -2.92 12.96 -69.60
CA TYR A 526 -2.62 11.53 -69.64
C TYR A 526 -3.40 10.90 -70.78
N GLU A 527 -2.72 10.11 -71.61
CA GLU A 527 -3.34 9.30 -72.64
C GLU A 527 -2.93 7.85 -72.41
N GLY A 528 -3.90 7.01 -72.08
CA GLY A 528 -3.69 5.58 -71.90
C GLY A 528 -3.86 4.88 -73.24
N LYS A 529 -2.77 4.29 -73.77
CA LYS A 529 -2.83 3.48 -74.99
C LYS A 529 -2.52 2.04 -74.62
N HIS A 530 -3.46 1.14 -74.89
CA HIS A 530 -3.20 -0.29 -74.79
C HIS A 530 -2.33 -0.73 -75.97
N VAL A 531 -1.18 -1.33 -75.67
CA VAL A 531 -0.30 -1.96 -76.66
C VAL A 531 -0.14 -3.42 -76.22
N GLY A 532 -0.96 -4.30 -76.80
CA GLY A 532 -1.12 -5.67 -76.30
C GLY A 532 -1.91 -5.70 -74.98
N ASP A 533 -1.50 -6.54 -74.04
CA ASP A 533 -2.09 -6.64 -72.70
C ASP A 533 -1.59 -5.54 -71.74
N ASP A 534 -0.58 -4.76 -72.14
CA ASP A 534 -0.01 -3.71 -71.31
C ASP A 534 -0.67 -2.36 -71.57
N LEU A 535 -1.03 -1.67 -70.49
CA LEU A 535 -1.50 -0.28 -70.51
C LEU A 535 -0.29 0.65 -70.41
N ILE A 536 0.05 1.31 -71.52
CA ILE A 536 1.07 2.35 -71.54
C ILE A 536 0.36 3.69 -71.27
N MET A 537 0.66 4.33 -70.14
CA MET A 537 0.22 5.69 -69.87
C MET A 537 1.29 6.68 -70.34
N THR A 538 0.97 7.46 -71.36
CA THR A 538 1.84 8.53 -71.84
C THR A 538 1.43 9.84 -71.19
N PHE A 539 2.37 10.50 -70.52
CA PHE A 539 2.15 11.80 -69.89
C PHE A 539 2.67 12.89 -70.84
N THR A 540 1.78 13.72 -71.36
CA THR A 540 2.17 14.91 -72.14
C THR A 540 2.01 16.16 -71.29
N VAL A 541 3.11 16.87 -71.08
CA VAL A 541 3.11 18.15 -70.40
C VAL A 541 2.94 19.25 -71.45
N LYS A 542 1.81 19.95 -71.43
CA LYS A 542 1.58 21.09 -72.31
C LYS A 542 1.81 22.39 -71.55
N ASP A 543 2.62 23.26 -72.14
CA ASP A 543 2.85 24.63 -71.69
C ASP A 543 1.67 25.52 -72.15
N GLY A 544 0.93 26.09 -71.20
CA GLY A 544 -0.21 26.95 -71.47
C GLY A 544 0.15 28.23 -72.23
N SER A 545 1.42 28.66 -72.21
CA SER A 545 1.89 29.83 -72.96
C SER A 545 1.90 29.58 -74.49
N ALA A 546 2.04 28.32 -74.93
CA ALA A 546 1.98 27.95 -76.34
C ALA A 546 0.55 27.95 -76.91
N LEU A 547 -0.47 27.71 -76.08
CA LEU A 547 -1.88 27.71 -76.49
C LEU A 547 -2.42 29.10 -76.88
N ARG A 548 -1.66 30.17 -76.61
CA ARG A 548 -1.99 31.55 -77.04
C ARG A 548 -1.36 31.94 -78.39
N ARG A 549 -0.46 31.12 -78.95
CA ARG A 549 0.03 31.26 -80.34
C ARG A 549 -0.67 30.24 -81.23
N ARG A 550 -1.67 30.71 -81.95
CA ARG A 550 -2.29 30.01 -83.08
C ARG A 550 -1.24 29.79 -84.17
N SER A 551 -0.70 28.58 -84.31
CA SER A 551 -0.17 28.11 -85.60
C SER A 551 -0.34 26.60 -85.73
N THR A 552 -0.94 26.24 -86.84
CA THR A 552 -1.00 24.92 -87.45
C THR A 552 0.41 24.37 -87.68
N GLU A 553 0.86 23.41 -86.88
CA GLU A 553 1.79 22.35 -87.28
C GLU A 553 1.87 21.32 -86.15
N THR A 554 1.37 20.13 -86.43
CA THR A 554 1.56 18.93 -85.61
C THR A 554 2.91 18.32 -85.98
N GLU A 555 3.87 18.39 -85.06
CA GLU A 555 5.12 17.65 -85.12
C GLU A 555 5.03 16.46 -84.15
N GLU A 556 4.89 15.25 -84.70
CA GLU A 556 5.02 13.99 -83.94
C GLU A 556 6.51 13.73 -83.69
N ILE A 557 6.94 13.81 -82.44
CA ILE A 557 8.25 13.32 -82.02
C ILE A 557 8.04 11.90 -81.50
N GLY A 558 8.45 10.92 -82.30
CA GLY A 558 8.50 9.51 -81.90
C GLY A 558 9.57 9.26 -80.85
N LEU A 559 9.17 8.66 -79.73
CA LEU A 559 10.07 8.07 -78.74
C LEU A 559 10.57 6.71 -79.25
N LEU A 560 11.89 6.58 -79.37
CA LEU A 560 12.60 5.35 -79.69
C LEU A 560 12.51 4.35 -78.53
N GLU A 561 12.14 3.11 -78.85
CA GLU A 561 12.22 1.94 -77.98
C GLU A 561 13.67 1.65 -77.55
N THR A 562 13.88 1.38 -76.26
CA THR A 562 14.96 0.54 -75.72
C THR A 562 14.41 -0.36 -74.64
#